data_AF-U2YAE7-F1
#
_entry.id   AF-U2YAE7-F1
#
_cell.length_a   1.000
_cell.length_b   1.000
_cell.length_c   1.000
_cell.angle_alpha   90.00
_cell.angle_beta   90.00
_cell.angle_gamma   90.00
#
_symmetry.space_group_name_H-M   'P 1'
#
loop_
_entity.id
_entity.type
_entity.pdbx_description
1 polymer ?
#
loop_
_entity_poly.entity_id
_entity_poly.type
_entity_poly.pdbx_seq_one_letter_code
_entity_poly.pdbx_strand_id
1 'polypeptide(L)'
;MTDETYGVLLSEHVHTKDISLQWMYGNNMTSYLAWMIGTVVGTTLGSLLPNPEVFGLDFALVGMFIGIFSSQFLVMLHKTKLQKLIVILAVVALSFYALSMLVSSSLAVLMSTLLGCAVGVMLDDK
;
A
#
# COMPACT_ATOMS: atom_id res chain seq x y z
N MET A 1 8.28 -2.57 10.71
CA MET A 1 7.35 -1.76 9.91
C MET A 1 7.10 -2.48 8.61
N THR A 2 5.83 -2.69 8.30
CA THR A 2 5.28 -3.20 7.05
C THR A 2 4.43 -2.11 6.38
N ASP A 3 3.99 -2.33 5.13
CA ASP A 3 3.17 -1.37 4.38
C ASP A 3 1.83 -1.06 5.08
N GLU A 4 1.27 -2.03 5.82
CA GLU A 4 0.05 -1.85 6.61
C GLU A 4 0.31 -0.94 7.81
N THR A 5 1.39 -1.19 8.56
CA THR A 5 1.75 -0.33 9.70
C THR A 5 2.10 1.08 9.24
N TYR A 6 2.62 1.23 8.03
CA TYR A 6 2.86 2.53 7.39
C TYR A 6 1.55 3.22 6.99
N GLY A 7 0.58 2.48 6.42
CA GLY A 7 -0.76 3.00 6.16
C GLY A 7 -1.46 3.51 7.42
N VAL A 8 -1.37 2.76 8.53
CA VAL A 8 -1.90 3.17 9.85
C VAL A 8 -1.18 4.41 10.37
N LEU A 9 0.14 4.48 10.25
CA LEU A 9 0.93 5.67 10.61
C LEU A 9 0.50 6.90 9.81
N LEU A 10 0.32 6.75 8.50
CA LEU A 10 -0.07 7.83 7.61
C LEU A 10 -1.49 8.34 7.94
N SER A 11 -2.41 7.43 8.26
CA SER A 11 -3.76 7.77 8.72
C SER A 11 -3.73 8.51 10.07
N GLU A 12 -2.91 8.07 11.02
CA GLU A 12 -2.75 8.75 12.31
C GLU A 12 -2.21 10.17 12.12
N HIS A 13 -1.30 10.37 11.14
CA HIS A 13 -0.73 11.68 10.82
C HIS A 13 -1.74 12.69 10.22
N VAL A 14 -2.94 12.24 9.86
CA VAL A 14 -4.06 13.13 9.52
C VAL A 14 -4.68 13.72 10.78
N HIS A 15 -4.76 12.96 11.86
CA HIS A 15 -5.41 13.36 13.12
C HIS A 15 -4.44 13.99 14.12
N THR A 16 -3.22 13.46 14.20
CA THR A 16 -2.20 13.85 15.17
C THR A 16 -0.94 14.33 14.47
N LYS A 17 -0.52 15.57 14.74
CA LYS A 17 0.66 16.17 14.08
C LYS A 17 1.98 15.55 14.56
N ASP A 18 2.08 15.23 15.85
CA ASP A 18 3.29 14.67 16.47
C ASP A 18 3.04 13.24 16.94
N ILE A 19 3.55 12.27 16.17
CA ILE A 19 3.44 10.85 16.50
C ILE A 19 4.66 10.45 17.33
N SER A 20 4.42 9.95 18.54
CA SER A 20 5.51 9.52 19.44
C SER A 20 6.16 8.21 18.98
N LEU A 21 7.44 8.03 19.28
CA LEU A 21 8.17 6.77 19.09
C LEU A 21 7.47 5.60 19.81
N GLN A 22 6.92 5.84 20.99
CA GLN A 22 6.21 4.83 21.78
C GLN A 22 4.95 4.34 21.05
N TRP A 23 4.20 5.24 20.42
CA TRP A 23 3.05 4.88 19.59
C TRP A 23 3.48 4.00 18.41
N MET A 24 4.59 4.35 17.75
CA MET A 24 5.09 3.57 16.62
C MET A 24 5.55 2.17 17.04
N TYR A 25 6.18 2.02 18.22
CA TYR A 25 6.47 0.69 18.78
C TYR A 25 5.19 -0.10 19.08
N GLY A 26 4.17 0.56 19.64
CA GLY A 26 2.86 -0.06 19.89
C GLY A 26 2.17 -0.54 18.61
N ASN A 27 2.22 0.25 17.54
CA ASN A 27 1.68 -0.12 16.22
C ASN A 27 2.39 -1.36 15.65
N ASN A 28 3.72 -1.38 15.68
CA ASN A 28 4.50 -2.54 15.21
C ASN A 28 4.24 -3.79 16.08
N MET A 29 4.20 -3.65 17.41
CA MET A 29 3.91 -4.75 18.33
C MET A 29 2.53 -5.35 18.06
N THR A 30 1.51 -4.50 17.90
CA THR A 30 0.15 -4.93 17.57
C THR A 30 0.11 -5.68 16.24
N SER A 31 0.85 -5.20 15.23
CA SER A 31 0.96 -5.89 13.94
C SER A 31 1.60 -7.27 14.06
N TYR A 32 2.64 -7.44 14.88
CA TYR A 32 3.26 -8.75 15.11
C TYR A 32 2.32 -9.71 15.84
N LEU A 33 1.57 -9.21 16.83
CA LEU A 33 0.57 -10.00 17.53
C LEU A 33 -0.58 -10.42 16.60
N ALA A 34 -1.09 -9.49 15.79
CA ALA A 34 -2.11 -9.78 14.78
C ALA A 34 -1.62 -10.81 13.76
N TRP A 35 -0.36 -10.70 13.33
CA TRP A 35 0.25 -11.69 12.44
C TRP A 35 0.34 -13.07 13.09
N MET A 36 0.84 -13.16 14.33
CA MET A 36 0.92 -14.43 15.06
C MET A 36 -0.47 -15.08 15.22
N ILE A 37 -1.46 -14.31 15.68
CA ILE A 37 -2.84 -14.81 15.87
C ILE A 37 -3.43 -15.21 14.52
N GLY A 38 -3.28 -14.38 13.49
CA GLY A 38 -3.77 -14.63 12.14
C GLY A 38 -3.16 -15.90 11.54
N THR A 39 -1.86 -16.17 11.76
CA THR A 39 -1.21 -17.41 11.33
C THR A 39 -1.77 -18.62 12.08
N VAL A 40 -1.89 -18.57 13.40
CA VAL A 40 -2.45 -19.69 14.18
C VAL A 40 -3.89 -19.99 13.75
N VAL A 41 -4.73 -18.97 13.64
CA VAL A 41 -6.13 -19.10 13.19
C VAL A 41 -6.19 -19.57 11.73
N GLY A 42 -5.39 -18.99 10.85
CA GLY A 42 -5.36 -19.36 9.43
C GLY A 42 -4.88 -20.79 9.20
N THR A 43 -3.86 -21.25 9.91
CA THR A 43 -3.36 -22.64 9.80
C THR A 43 -4.35 -23.64 10.39
N THR A 44 -4.96 -23.34 11.54
CA THR A 44 -5.97 -24.23 12.14
C THR A 44 -7.20 -24.34 11.27
N LEU A 45 -7.77 -23.23 10.79
CA LEU A 45 -8.90 -23.23 9.85
C LEU A 45 -8.53 -23.84 8.49
N GLY A 46 -7.34 -23.55 7.98
CA GLY A 46 -6.85 -24.12 6.72
C GLY A 46 -6.71 -25.65 6.77
N SER A 47 -6.35 -26.20 7.92
CA SER A 47 -6.32 -27.67 8.12
C SER A 47 -7.70 -28.32 8.16
N LEU A 48 -8.75 -27.54 8.44
CA LEU A 48 -10.14 -28.00 8.56
C LEU A 48 -10.94 -27.82 7.26
N LEU A 49 -10.48 -26.97 6.34
CA LEU A 49 -11.17 -26.63 5.09
C LEU A 49 -10.68 -27.50 3.92
N PRO A 50 -11.49 -28.44 3.40
CA PRO A 50 -11.19 -29.13 2.14
C PRO A 50 -11.35 -28.16 0.97
N ASN A 51 -10.33 -28.05 0.12
CA ASN A 51 -10.25 -27.17 -1.06
C ASN A 51 -10.51 -25.66 -0.78
N PRO A 52 -9.54 -24.97 -0.16
CA PRO A 52 -9.62 -23.53 0.15
C PRO A 52 -9.88 -22.62 -1.07
N GLU A 53 -9.49 -23.04 -2.28
CA GLU A 53 -9.71 -22.30 -3.53
C GLU A 53 -11.20 -22.03 -3.82
N VAL A 54 -12.10 -22.96 -3.44
CA VAL A 54 -13.55 -22.84 -3.67
C VAL A 54 -14.15 -21.68 -2.86
N PHE A 55 -13.49 -21.28 -1.77
CA PHE A 55 -13.92 -20.17 -0.92
C PHE A 55 -13.44 -18.80 -1.42
N GLY A 56 -12.72 -18.74 -2.54
CA GLY A 56 -12.24 -17.48 -3.11
C GLY A 56 -11.17 -16.81 -2.26
N LEU A 57 -10.42 -17.58 -1.45
CA LEU A 57 -9.36 -17.05 -0.60
C LEU A 57 -8.21 -16.40 -1.40
N ASP A 58 -8.06 -16.73 -2.68
CA ASP A 58 -7.12 -16.08 -3.58
C ASP A 58 -7.42 -14.58 -3.77
N PHE A 59 -8.69 -14.18 -3.60
CA PHE A 59 -9.08 -12.77 -3.62
C PHE A 59 -8.59 -12.00 -2.39
N ALA A 60 -8.30 -12.68 -1.27
CA ALA A 60 -7.86 -12.01 -0.04
C ALA A 60 -6.58 -11.20 -0.26
N LEU A 61 -5.65 -11.72 -1.06
CA LEU A 61 -4.39 -11.05 -1.38
C LEU A 61 -4.60 -9.84 -2.30
N VAL A 62 -5.49 -9.94 -3.29
CA VAL A 62 -5.88 -8.79 -4.13
C VAL A 62 -6.58 -7.71 -3.27
N GLY A 63 -7.49 -8.13 -2.39
CA GLY A 63 -8.20 -7.25 -1.47
C GLY A 63 -7.27 -6.51 -0.51
N MET A 64 -6.22 -7.16 -0.02
CA MET A 64 -5.18 -6.56 0.81
C MET A 64 -4.49 -5.39 0.09
N PHE A 65 -4.02 -5.59 -1.15
CA PHE A 65 -3.39 -4.52 -1.92
C PHE A 65 -4.35 -3.36 -2.20
N ILE A 66 -5.62 -3.64 -2.51
CA ILE A 66 -6.65 -2.61 -2.71
C ILE A 66 -6.88 -1.83 -1.41
N GLY A 67 -6.94 -2.50 -0.26
CA GLY A 67 -7.12 -1.87 1.05
C GLY A 67 -5.96 -0.94 1.40
N ILE A 68 -4.72 -1.42 1.24
CA ILE A 68 -3.51 -0.62 1.47
C ILE A 68 -3.49 0.59 0.52
N PHE A 69 -3.70 0.37 -0.78
CA PHE A 69 -3.76 1.45 -1.77
C PHE A 69 -4.83 2.48 -1.45
N SER A 70 -6.06 2.03 -1.15
CA SER A 70 -7.19 2.90 -0.84
C SER A 70 -6.94 3.76 0.40
N SER A 71 -6.42 3.16 1.47
CA SER A 71 -6.10 3.90 2.71
C SER A 71 -5.07 5.00 2.47
N GLN A 72 -3.98 4.70 1.74
CA GLN A 72 -2.94 5.69 1.44
C GLN A 72 -3.44 6.76 0.47
N PHE A 73 -4.22 6.36 -0.54
CA PHE A 73 -4.79 7.28 -1.53
C PHE A 73 -5.74 8.28 -0.88
N LEU A 74 -6.58 7.84 0.07
CA LEU A 74 -7.46 8.73 0.82
C LEU A 74 -6.67 9.76 1.65
N VAL A 75 -5.57 9.36 2.28
CA VAL A 75 -4.73 10.32 3.02
C VAL A 75 -4.07 11.31 2.06
N MET A 76 -3.55 10.84 0.93
CA MET A 76 -2.98 11.70 -0.13
C MET A 76 -3.99 12.73 -0.64
N LEU A 77 -5.26 12.35 -0.85
CA LEU A 77 -6.32 13.27 -1.27
C LEU A 77 -6.56 14.42 -0.27
N HIS A 78 -6.35 14.17 1.04
CA HIS A 78 -6.51 15.20 2.06
C HIS A 78 -5.28 16.12 2.16
N LYS A 79 -4.08 15.60 1.91
CA LYS A 79 -2.81 16.34 2.10
C LYS A 79 -2.31 17.02 0.83
N THR A 80 -2.66 16.51 -0.35
CA THR A 80 -2.12 16.95 -1.65
C THR A 80 -3.22 17.47 -2.57
N LYS A 81 -2.94 18.52 -3.34
CA LYS A 81 -3.88 19.04 -4.35
C LYS A 81 -4.20 17.95 -5.38
N LEU A 82 -5.48 17.74 -5.66
CA LEU A 82 -5.96 16.73 -6.62
C LEU A 82 -5.28 16.82 -7.99
N GLN A 83 -4.98 18.04 -8.47
CA GLN A 83 -4.26 18.26 -9.72
C GLN A 83 -2.86 17.60 -9.73
N LYS A 84 -2.09 17.70 -8.62
CA LYS A 84 -0.77 17.08 -8.51
C LYS A 84 -0.91 15.54 -8.55
N LEU A 85 -1.91 15.00 -7.85
CA LEU A 85 -2.19 13.57 -7.83
C LEU A 85 -2.55 13.01 -9.21
N ILE A 86 -3.41 13.71 -9.96
CA ILE A 86 -3.80 13.30 -11.32
C ILE A 86 -2.57 13.29 -12.25
N VAL A 87 -1.69 14.30 -12.15
CA VAL A 87 -0.46 14.36 -12.97
C VAL A 87 0.46 13.18 -12.64
N ILE A 88 0.69 12.89 -11.36
CA ILE A 88 1.55 11.77 -10.94
C ILE A 88 0.97 10.44 -11.44
N LEU A 89 -0.33 10.21 -11.25
CA LEU A 89 -0.99 8.99 -11.73
C LEU A 89 -0.94 8.85 -13.26
N ALA A 90 -1.13 9.95 -13.99
CA ALA A 90 -1.04 9.95 -15.45
C ALA A 90 0.39 9.63 -15.92
N VAL A 91 1.41 10.19 -15.29
CA VAL A 91 2.82 9.89 -15.61
C VAL A 91 3.12 8.42 -15.35
N VAL A 92 2.72 7.87 -14.20
CA VAL A 92 2.93 6.46 -13.87
C VAL A 92 2.21 5.55 -14.87
N ALA A 93 0.95 5.84 -15.20
CA ALA A 93 0.17 5.02 -16.14
C ALA A 93 0.75 5.05 -17.57
N LEU A 94 1.09 6.24 -18.09
CA LEU A 94 1.64 6.40 -19.43
C LEU A 94 3.03 5.78 -19.55
N SER A 95 3.90 6.04 -18.55
CA SER A 95 5.25 5.45 -18.54
C SER A 95 5.21 3.94 -18.37
N PHE A 96 4.32 3.40 -17.53
CA PHE A 96 4.13 1.96 -17.41
C PHE A 96 3.69 1.33 -18.73
N TYR A 97 2.67 1.90 -19.39
CA TYR A 97 2.19 1.39 -20.67
C TYR A 97 3.29 1.39 -21.73
N ALA A 98 4.04 2.50 -21.86
CA ALA A 98 5.14 2.60 -22.80
C ALA A 98 6.29 1.61 -22.49
N LEU A 99 6.70 1.51 -21.22
CA LEU A 99 7.81 0.64 -20.80
C LEU A 99 7.44 -0.84 -20.83
N SER A 100 6.17 -1.18 -20.62
CA SER A 100 5.68 -2.56 -20.66
C SER A 100 5.81 -3.21 -22.05
N MET A 101 5.87 -2.38 -23.10
CA MET A 101 6.14 -2.84 -24.47
C MET A 101 7.61 -3.11 -24.74
N LEU A 102 8.51 -2.54 -23.95
CA LEU A 102 9.96 -2.56 -24.18
C LEU A 102 10.69 -3.52 -23.24
N VAL A 103 10.19 -3.70 -22.01
CA VAL A 103 10.86 -4.46 -20.96
C VAL A 103 9.89 -5.32 -20.17
N SER A 104 10.39 -6.19 -19.28
CA SER A 104 9.57 -7.03 -18.41
C SER A 104 8.63 -6.20 -17.55
N SER A 105 7.44 -6.76 -17.27
CA SER A 105 6.41 -6.08 -16.48
C SER A 105 6.93 -5.60 -15.11
N SER A 106 7.76 -6.39 -14.44
CA SER A 106 8.35 -6.01 -13.16
C SER A 106 9.28 -4.80 -13.27
N LEU A 107 10.13 -4.74 -14.29
CA LEU A 107 11.01 -3.59 -14.48
C LEU A 107 10.22 -2.36 -14.94
N ALA A 108 9.20 -2.55 -15.78
CA ALA A 108 8.32 -1.48 -16.21
C ALA A 108 7.60 -0.82 -15.02
N VAL A 109 7.09 -1.61 -14.06
CA VAL A 109 6.47 -1.08 -12.82
C VAL A 109 7.49 -0.30 -11.99
N LEU A 110 8.70 -0.84 -11.80
CA LEU A 110 9.72 -0.16 -11.00
C LEU A 110 10.12 1.20 -11.61
N MET A 111 10.38 1.21 -12.92
CA MET A 111 10.79 2.42 -13.64
C MET A 111 9.67 3.46 -13.72
N SER A 112 8.41 3.05 -13.95
CA SER A 112 7.27 3.97 -13.94
C SER A 112 7.04 4.58 -12.56
N THR A 113 7.23 3.80 -11.49
CA THR A 113 7.13 4.28 -10.11
C THR A 113 8.21 5.33 -9.82
N LEU A 114 9.46 5.08 -10.20
CA LEU A 114 10.56 6.05 -10.04
C LEU A 114 10.29 7.37 -10.77
N LEU A 115 9.76 7.30 -11.99
CA LEU A 115 9.36 8.49 -12.75
C LEU A 115 8.22 9.25 -12.09
N GLY A 116 7.20 8.54 -11.58
CA GLY A 116 6.12 9.13 -10.80
C GLY A 116 6.62 9.86 -9.55
N CYS A 117 7.53 9.23 -8.79
CA CYS A 117 8.17 9.85 -7.63
C CYS A 117 8.96 11.10 -8.01
N ALA A 118 9.77 11.05 -9.08
CA ALA A 118 10.55 12.19 -9.55
C ALA A 118 9.66 13.38 -9.92
N VAL A 119 8.57 13.14 -10.65
CA VAL A 119 7.57 14.18 -10.97
C VAL A 119 6.88 14.70 -9.72
N GLY A 120 6.54 13.82 -8.77
CA GLY A 120 5.97 14.21 -7.49
C GLY A 120 6.84 15.20 -6.73
N VAL A 121 8.15 14.93 -6.62
CA VAL A 121 9.11 15.84 -5.98
C VAL A 121 9.22 17.17 -6.72
N MET A 122 9.34 17.15 -8.05
CA MET A 122 9.41 18.38 -8.85
C MET A 122 8.17 19.27 -8.74
N LEU A 123 7.02 18.67 -8.48
CA LEU A 123 5.77 19.39 -8.26
C LEU A 123 5.61 19.89 -6.83
N ASP A 124 6.32 19.34 -5.84
CA ASP A 124 6.18 19.71 -4.43
C ASP A 124 6.97 20.98 -4.07
N ASP A 125 8.09 21.23 -4.75
CA ASP A 125 8.91 22.45 -4.63
C ASP A 125 8.27 23.72 -5.27
N LYS A 126 6.96 23.70 -5.55
CA LYS A 126 6.14 24.83 -6.04
C LYS A 126 4.79 24.92 -5.32
#